data_AF-A0A9W7X8D1-F1
#
_entry.id   AF-A0A9W7X8D1-F1
#
_cell.length_a   1.000
_cell.length_b   1.000
_cell.length_c   1.000
_cell.angle_alpha   90.00
_cell.angle_beta   90.00
_cell.angle_gamma   90.00
#
_symmetry.space_group_name_H-M   'P 1'
#
loop_
_entity.id
_entity.type
_entity.pdbx_description
1 polymer ?
#
loop_
_entity_poly.entity_id
_entity_poly.type
_entity_poly.pdbx_seq_one_letter_code
_entity_poly.pdbx_strand_id
1 'polypeptide(L)'
;MFGVVFWKIGTTIKDEQDVFNILGIVYGSALFLGFMNCSILQPVVAMERVVLYREKAAGMCVGGVTLHAGAGAHLLVDRVPDDRFEAAAGKFLWFFLYLVMSFMYYTLYGMMTVALTPNIEIAMGLSFLIFIFWNVFSGFIIARELMPVWWRWVYWADPAAWTVYGLMFSQLGDRTEQILVPGVGEQTVREFLEGYLGLRGRDLELVTCLHLAVIGLFALLFFLAIKHLNFQRR
;
A
#
# COMPACT_ATOMS: atom_id res chain seq x y z
N MET A 1 -7.21 -0.42 15.33
CA MET A 1 -6.11 -0.88 14.46
C MET A 1 -4.82 -0.10 14.74
N PHE A 2 -4.75 1.22 14.49
CA PHE A 2 -3.52 2.01 14.67
C PHE A 2 -2.92 1.96 16.08
N GLY A 3 -3.73 2.06 17.14
CA GLY A 3 -3.23 1.93 18.52
C GLY A 3 -2.55 0.58 18.82
N VAL A 4 -2.98 -0.52 18.18
CA VAL A 4 -2.37 -1.85 18.36
C VAL A 4 -1.04 -1.94 17.59
N VAL A 5 -0.95 -1.29 16.42
CA VAL A 5 0.28 -1.18 15.62
C VAL A 5 1.38 -0.52 16.46
N PHE A 6 1.12 0.68 16.96
CA PHE A 6 2.10 1.42 17.75
C PHE A 6 2.36 0.81 19.12
N TRP A 7 1.37 0.16 19.74
CA TRP A 7 1.58 -0.61 20.97
C TRP A 7 2.60 -1.74 20.74
N LYS A 8 2.44 -2.55 19.69
CA LYS A 8 3.35 -3.66 19.36
C LYS A 8 4.73 -3.20 18.87
N ILE A 9 4.81 -2.08 18.16
CA ILE A 9 6.11 -1.48 17.78
C ILE A 9 6.83 -0.87 19.00
N GLY A 10 6.07 -0.42 20.00
CA GLY A 10 6.60 0.13 21.25
C GLY A 10 7.11 -0.91 22.24
N THR A 11 6.77 -2.19 22.07
CA THR A 11 7.28 -3.27 22.93
C THR A 11 8.70 -3.71 22.53
N THR A 12 9.44 -4.28 23.47
CA THR A 12 10.77 -4.87 23.22
C THR A 12 10.63 -6.08 22.30
N ILE A 13 11.39 -6.07 21.20
CA ILE A 13 11.47 -7.17 20.23
C ILE A 13 12.54 -8.15 20.73
N LYS A 14 12.19 -9.42 20.90
CA LYS A 14 13.12 -10.43 21.42
C LYS A 14 13.50 -11.47 20.38
N ASP A 15 12.53 -11.85 19.56
CA ASP A 15 12.66 -12.96 18.60
C ASP A 15 12.07 -12.57 17.24
N GLU A 16 12.38 -13.33 16.20
CA GLU A 16 11.84 -13.09 14.84
C GLU A 16 10.31 -13.07 14.78
N GLN A 17 9.63 -13.81 15.67
CA GLN A 17 8.17 -13.87 15.71
C GLN A 17 7.55 -12.51 16.02
N ASP A 18 8.21 -11.68 16.83
CA ASP A 18 7.72 -10.32 17.12
C ASP A 18 7.79 -9.44 15.87
N VAL A 19 8.84 -9.61 15.06
CA VAL A 19 8.97 -8.92 13.76
C VAL A 19 7.87 -9.38 12.80
N PHE A 20 7.59 -10.68 12.73
CA PHE A 20 6.51 -11.21 11.91
C PHE A 20 5.10 -10.80 12.39
N ASN A 21 4.91 -10.64 13.70
CA ASN A 21 3.67 -10.11 14.26
C ASN A 21 3.44 -8.66 13.80
N ILE A 22 4.50 -7.83 13.81
CA ILE A 22 4.44 -6.45 13.31
C ILE A 22 4.18 -6.44 11.80
N LEU A 23 4.85 -7.33 11.05
CA LEU A 23 4.64 -7.50 9.61
C LEU A 23 3.18 -7.85 9.28
N GLY A 24 2.55 -8.76 10.04
CA GLY A 24 1.14 -9.11 9.88
C GLY A 24 0.19 -7.94 10.15
N ILE A 25 0.52 -7.09 11.13
CA ILE A 25 -0.24 -5.87 11.43
C ILE A 25 -0.09 -4.83 10.31
N VAL A 26 1.13 -4.63 9.80
CA VAL A 26 1.44 -3.77 8.65
C VAL A 26 0.65 -4.22 7.42
N TYR A 27 0.70 -5.51 7.11
CA TYR A 27 -0.06 -6.13 6.04
C TYR A 27 -1.57 -5.86 6.17
N GLY A 28 -2.15 -6.15 7.33
CA GLY A 28 -3.59 -6.01 7.57
C GLY A 28 -4.07 -4.55 7.51
N SER A 29 -3.23 -3.61 7.95
CA SER A 29 -3.59 -2.18 7.98
C SER A 29 -3.40 -1.47 6.64
N ALA A 30 -2.38 -1.83 5.84
CA ALA A 30 -2.07 -1.10 4.60
C ALA A 30 -2.46 -1.83 3.32
N LEU A 31 -2.18 -3.14 3.21
CA LEU A 31 -2.43 -3.89 1.97
C LEU A 31 -3.87 -4.39 1.91
N PHE A 32 -4.33 -5.08 2.96
CA PHE A 32 -5.69 -5.61 3.00
C PHE A 32 -6.72 -4.48 2.98
N LEU A 33 -6.55 -3.47 3.84
CA LEU A 33 -7.48 -2.35 3.91
C LEU A 33 -7.45 -1.49 2.64
N GLY A 34 -6.29 -1.32 2.01
CA GLY A 34 -6.16 -0.65 0.70
C GLY A 34 -6.96 -1.36 -0.40
N PHE A 35 -6.85 -2.69 -0.48
CA PHE A 35 -7.64 -3.47 -1.44
C PHE A 35 -9.15 -3.47 -1.14
N MET A 36 -9.54 -3.50 0.13
CA MET A 36 -10.95 -3.34 0.51
C MET A 36 -11.50 -2.00 0.03
N ASN A 37 -10.72 -0.92 0.14
CA ASN A 37 -11.10 0.39 -0.37
C ASN A 37 -11.28 0.39 -1.91
N CYS A 38 -10.37 -0.24 -2.66
CA CYS A 38 -10.55 -0.48 -4.11
C CYS A 38 -11.89 -1.19 -4.41
N SER A 39 -12.18 -2.28 -3.71
CA SER A 39 -13.38 -3.10 -3.93
C SER A 39 -14.68 -2.32 -3.66
N ILE A 40 -14.67 -1.41 -2.70
CA ILE A 40 -15.82 -0.53 -2.38
C ILE A 40 -15.98 0.57 -3.44
N LEU A 41 -14.88 1.09 -3.98
CA LEU A 41 -14.90 2.20 -4.94
C LEU A 41 -15.33 1.80 -6.34
N GLN A 42 -14.99 0.59 -6.80
CA GLN A 42 -15.32 0.12 -8.14
C GLN A 42 -16.80 0.26 -8.53
N PRO A 43 -17.79 -0.15 -7.72
CA PRO A 43 -19.20 0.02 -8.06
C PRO A 43 -19.65 1.49 -8.10
N VAL A 44 -19.10 2.34 -7.23
CA VAL A 44 -19.38 3.78 -7.23
C VAL A 44 -18.92 4.40 -8.56
N VAL A 45 -17.69 4.09 -8.97
CA VAL A 45 -17.09 4.61 -10.21
C VAL A 45 -17.82 4.08 -11.45
N ALA A 46 -18.24 2.80 -11.43
CA ALA A 46 -19.00 2.21 -12.52
C ALA A 46 -20.37 2.91 -12.70
N MET A 47 -21.03 3.27 -11.59
CA MET A 47 -22.27 4.05 -11.62
C MET A 47 -22.04 5.46 -12.17
N GLU A 48 -21.00 6.16 -11.71
CA GLU A 48 -20.65 7.49 -12.21
C GLU A 48 -20.29 7.51 -13.69
N ARG A 49 -19.63 6.46 -14.20
CA ARG A 49 -19.36 6.30 -15.64
C ARG A 49 -20.64 6.35 -16.49
N VAL A 50 -21.73 5.74 -16.01
CA VAL A 50 -23.02 5.76 -16.70
C VAL A 50 -23.63 7.16 -16.70
N VAL A 51 -23.52 7.89 -15.59
CA VAL A 51 -23.96 9.30 -15.50
C VAL A 51 -23.16 10.16 -16.47
N LEU A 52 -21.82 10.03 -16.46
CA LEU A 52 -20.92 10.76 -17.35
C LEU A 52 -21.27 10.55 -18.84
N TYR A 53 -21.55 9.32 -19.25
CA TYR A 53 -21.96 9.05 -20.64
C TYR A 53 -23.28 9.72 -21.01
N ARG A 54 -24.24 9.80 -20.08
CA ARG A 54 -25.53 10.48 -20.31
C ARG A 54 -25.36 12.00 -20.40
N GLU A 55 -24.56 12.60 -19.52
CA GLU A 55 -24.28 14.04 -19.53
C GLU A 55 -23.52 14.48 -20.78
N LYS A 56 -22.52 13.68 -21.19
CA LYS A 56 -21.77 13.90 -22.44
C LYS A 56 -22.69 13.85 -23.67
N ALA A 57 -23.68 12.96 -23.68
CA ALA A 57 -24.69 12.91 -24.73
C ALA A 57 -25.65 14.11 -24.71
N ALA A 58 -25.89 14.72 -23.54
CA ALA A 58 -26.72 15.91 -23.36
C ALA A 58 -25.98 17.24 -23.61
N GLY A 59 -24.68 17.22 -23.90
CA GLY A 59 -23.87 18.42 -24.18
C GLY A 59 -23.58 19.29 -22.94
N MET A 60 -23.88 18.81 -21.74
CA MET A 60 -23.58 19.48 -20.48
C MET A 60 -22.28 18.91 -19.89
N CYS A 61 -21.22 19.72 -19.83
CA CYS A 61 -20.02 19.36 -19.08
C CYS A 61 -20.03 20.08 -17.73
N VAL A 62 -20.46 19.40 -16.67
CA VAL A 62 -20.11 19.75 -15.29
C VAL A 62 -19.46 18.52 -14.65
N GLY A 63 -18.29 18.14 -15.17
CA GLY A 63 -17.54 16.98 -14.70
C GLY A 63 -16.63 17.34 -13.52
N GLY A 64 -17.20 17.59 -12.36
CA GLY A 64 -16.46 17.60 -11.10
C GLY A 64 -16.69 16.28 -10.38
N VAL A 65 -15.82 15.29 -10.59
CA VAL A 65 -15.78 14.13 -9.69
C VAL A 65 -15.26 14.64 -8.35
N THR A 66 -16.16 14.91 -7.41
CA THR A 66 -15.77 15.26 -6.03
C THR A 66 -15.29 14.00 -5.35
N LEU A 67 -13.97 13.76 -5.42
CA LEU A 67 -13.27 12.81 -4.56
C LEU A 67 -13.55 13.17 -3.10
N HIS A 68 -14.45 12.43 -2.46
CA HIS A 68 -14.64 12.50 -1.01
C HIS A 68 -13.47 11.77 -0.35
N ALA A 69 -12.32 12.44 -0.23
CA ALA A 69 -11.24 12.00 0.63
C ALA A 69 -11.56 12.37 2.09
N GLY A 70 -12.47 11.62 2.70
CA GLY A 70 -12.71 11.68 4.15
C GLY A 70 -11.67 10.84 4.88
N ALA A 71 -10.52 11.42 5.23
CA ALA A 71 -9.59 10.84 6.18
C ALA A 71 -9.38 11.81 7.35
N GLY A 72 -10.34 11.82 8.27
CA GLY A 72 -10.15 12.42 9.59
C GLY A 72 -9.19 11.57 10.42
N ALA A 73 -7.90 11.88 10.39
CA ALA A 73 -6.93 11.33 11.32
C ALA A 73 -6.90 12.23 12.57
N HIS A 74 -7.76 11.95 13.55
CA HIS A 74 -7.56 12.47 14.90
C HIS A 74 -6.55 11.56 15.62
N LEU A 75 -5.36 12.09 15.89
CA LEU A 75 -4.45 11.47 16.85
C LEU A 75 -4.55 12.25 18.16
N LEU A 76 -4.88 11.50 19.21
CA LEU A 76 -4.66 11.93 20.59
C LEU A 76 -3.16 11.92 20.83
N VAL A 77 -2.58 13.12 20.85
CA VAL A 77 -1.23 13.36 21.33
C VAL A 77 -1.32 13.57 22.84
N ASP A 78 -1.21 12.48 23.60
CA ASP A 78 -0.96 12.59 25.03
C ASP A 78 0.55 12.43 25.31
N ARG A 79 1.12 13.59 25.71
CA ARG A 79 2.35 13.87 26.46
C ARG A 79 3.35 12.70 26.67
N VAL A 80 4.42 12.72 25.89
CA VAL A 80 5.69 11.98 26.12
C VAL A 80 6.86 12.97 25.86
N PRO A 81 8.01 12.89 26.55
CA PRO A 81 9.04 13.94 26.56
C PRO A 81 9.67 14.24 25.20
N ASP A 82 10.03 15.53 25.01
CA ASP A 82 10.35 16.21 23.73
C ASP A 82 11.25 15.42 22.75
N ASP A 83 12.35 14.81 23.21
CA ASP A 83 13.32 14.18 22.29
C ASP A 83 12.85 12.83 21.72
N ARG A 84 12.02 12.10 22.49
CA ARG A 84 11.41 10.84 22.02
C ARG A 84 10.13 11.10 21.24
N PHE A 85 9.51 12.26 21.43
CA PHE A 85 8.33 12.68 20.69
C PHE A 85 8.68 12.97 19.22
N GLU A 86 9.79 13.65 18.94
CA GLU A 86 10.21 13.94 17.56
C GLU A 86 10.50 12.66 16.76
N ALA A 87 11.24 11.71 17.35
CA ALA A 87 11.52 10.42 16.73
C ALA A 87 10.24 9.58 16.53
N ALA A 88 9.35 9.56 17.52
CA ALA A 88 8.06 8.87 17.42
C ALA A 88 7.13 9.53 16.38
N ALA A 89 7.12 10.85 16.30
CA ALA A 89 6.36 11.62 15.33
C ALA A 89 6.89 11.36 13.91
N GLY A 90 8.22 11.32 13.72
CA GLY A 90 8.84 10.94 12.45
C GLY A 90 8.40 9.55 11.98
N LYS A 91 8.47 8.54 12.86
CA LYS A 91 8.00 7.18 12.55
C LYS A 91 6.52 7.13 12.24
N PHE A 92 5.70 7.86 13.00
CA PHE A 92 4.27 7.97 12.74
C PHE A 92 4.00 8.59 11.36
N LEU A 93 4.68 9.69 11.01
CA LEU A 93 4.51 10.37 9.73
C LEU A 93 4.88 9.46 8.55
N TRP A 94 5.99 8.72 8.65
CA TRP A 94 6.36 7.73 7.63
C TRP A 94 5.33 6.61 7.52
N PHE A 95 4.86 6.08 8.65
CA PHE A 95 3.79 5.09 8.66
C PHE A 95 2.53 5.61 7.96
N PHE A 96 2.09 6.81 8.33
CA PHE A 96 0.91 7.45 7.77
C PHE A 96 1.09 7.75 6.27
N LEU A 97 2.27 8.20 5.85
CA LEU A 97 2.58 8.44 4.45
C LEU A 97 2.43 7.17 3.61
N TYR A 98 3.08 6.06 4.02
CA TYR A 98 2.97 4.80 3.28
C TYR A 98 1.57 4.22 3.32
N LEU A 99 0.83 4.41 4.41
CA LEU A 99 -0.59 4.06 4.49
C LEU A 99 -1.41 4.84 3.46
N VAL A 100 -1.27 6.17 3.40
CA VAL A 100 -1.98 7.03 2.44
C VAL A 100 -1.60 6.67 1.01
N MET A 101 -0.31 6.48 0.72
CA MET A 101 0.15 6.06 -0.60
C MET A 101 -0.45 4.71 -1.00
N SER A 102 -0.54 3.76 -0.07
CA SER A 102 -1.21 2.47 -0.30
C SER A 102 -2.67 2.66 -0.70
N PHE A 103 -3.42 3.41 0.10
CA PHE A 103 -4.81 3.72 -0.19
C PHE A 103 -4.98 4.43 -1.54
N MET A 104 -4.11 5.39 -1.85
CA MET A 104 -4.17 6.15 -3.10
C MET A 104 -3.93 5.25 -4.32
N TYR A 105 -2.88 4.43 -4.33
CA TYR A 105 -2.63 3.58 -5.50
C TYR A 105 -3.71 2.52 -5.67
N TYR A 106 -4.23 1.91 -4.58
CA TYR A 106 -5.33 0.95 -4.69
C TYR A 106 -6.62 1.61 -5.18
N THR A 107 -6.91 2.84 -4.73
CA THR A 107 -8.04 3.64 -5.22
C THR A 107 -7.93 3.87 -6.72
N LEU A 108 -6.79 4.41 -7.16
CA LEU A 108 -6.55 4.76 -8.55
C LEU A 108 -6.50 3.52 -9.44
N TYR A 109 -5.95 2.41 -8.93
CA TYR A 109 -5.99 1.11 -9.58
C TYR A 109 -7.43 0.62 -9.79
N GLY A 110 -8.28 0.70 -8.76
CA GLY A 110 -9.70 0.36 -8.86
C GLY A 110 -10.46 1.22 -9.87
N MET A 111 -10.21 2.54 -9.85
CA MET A 111 -10.81 3.46 -10.81
C MET A 111 -10.34 3.19 -12.24
N MET A 112 -9.03 3.00 -12.43
CA MET A 112 -8.40 2.67 -13.72
C MET A 112 -8.97 1.38 -14.29
N THR A 113 -9.10 0.32 -13.50
CA THR A 113 -9.62 -0.97 -13.97
C THR A 113 -11.06 -0.86 -14.45
N VAL A 114 -11.93 -0.13 -13.73
CA VAL A 114 -13.31 0.14 -14.17
C VAL A 114 -13.37 0.97 -15.45
N ALA A 115 -12.45 1.93 -15.61
CA ALA A 115 -12.37 2.75 -16.81
C ALA A 115 -11.85 1.99 -18.04
N LEU A 116 -11.01 0.97 -17.84
CA LEU A 116 -10.41 0.16 -18.92
C LEU A 116 -11.26 -1.03 -19.35
N THR A 117 -12.24 -1.46 -18.53
CA THR A 117 -13.07 -2.63 -18.84
C THR A 117 -14.49 -2.25 -19.26
N PRO A 118 -15.15 -3.06 -20.12
CA PRO A 118 -16.51 -2.78 -20.54
C PRO A 118 -17.53 -3.00 -19.41
N ASN A 119 -17.29 -3.98 -18.53
CA ASN A 119 -18.19 -4.34 -17.45
C ASN A 119 -17.47 -4.47 -16.10
N ILE A 120 -18.21 -4.22 -15.01
CA ILE A 120 -17.73 -4.23 -13.64
C ILE A 120 -17.28 -5.62 -13.19
N GLU A 121 -17.91 -6.71 -13.62
CA GLU A 121 -17.46 -8.05 -13.18
C GLU A 121 -16.07 -8.37 -13.73
N ILE A 122 -15.73 -7.89 -14.94
CA ILE A 122 -14.38 -7.98 -15.49
C ILE A 122 -13.40 -7.10 -14.69
N ALA A 123 -13.82 -5.89 -14.31
CA ALA A 123 -12.99 -4.99 -13.49
C ALA A 123 -12.63 -5.61 -12.13
N MET A 124 -13.65 -6.15 -11.45
CA MET A 124 -13.51 -6.80 -10.15
C MET A 124 -12.66 -8.06 -10.25
N GLY A 125 -12.91 -8.91 -11.25
CA GLY A 125 -12.13 -10.13 -11.50
C GLY A 125 -10.65 -9.82 -11.76
N LEU A 126 -10.35 -8.86 -12.64
CA LEU A 126 -8.99 -8.42 -12.92
C LEU A 126 -8.30 -7.85 -11.67
N SER A 127 -9.04 -7.05 -10.89
CA SER A 127 -8.53 -6.43 -9.67
C SER A 127 -8.18 -7.45 -8.60
N PHE A 128 -9.02 -8.45 -8.43
CA PHE A 128 -8.78 -9.54 -7.50
C PHE A 128 -7.58 -10.40 -7.90
N LEU A 129 -7.43 -10.72 -9.19
CA LEU A 129 -6.29 -11.50 -9.69
C LEU A 129 -4.95 -10.78 -9.46
N ILE A 130 -4.89 -9.49 -9.80
CA ILE A 130 -3.67 -8.68 -9.60
C ILE A 130 -3.42 -8.46 -8.10
N PHE A 131 -4.47 -8.30 -7.29
CA PHE A 131 -4.31 -8.22 -5.84
C PHE A 131 -3.67 -9.49 -5.28
N ILE A 132 -4.16 -10.69 -5.64
CA ILE A 132 -3.54 -11.96 -5.21
C ILE A 132 -2.07 -11.99 -5.62
N PHE A 133 -1.77 -11.57 -6.85
CA PHE A 133 -0.41 -11.55 -7.36
C PHE A 133 0.50 -10.65 -6.54
N TRP A 134 0.13 -9.38 -6.32
CA TRP A 134 0.83 -8.46 -5.42
C TRP A 134 0.93 -9.02 -3.99
N ASN A 135 -0.11 -9.69 -3.51
CA ASN A 135 -0.12 -10.23 -2.15
C ASN A 135 0.93 -11.31 -1.94
N VAL A 136 0.99 -12.28 -2.86
CA VAL A 136 1.93 -13.41 -2.81
C VAL A 136 3.37 -12.92 -2.90
N PHE A 137 3.64 -11.93 -3.76
CA PHE A 137 4.98 -11.41 -4.01
C PHE A 137 5.35 -10.19 -3.15
N SER A 138 4.51 -9.78 -2.19
CA SER A 138 4.77 -8.63 -1.31
C SER A 138 5.92 -8.84 -0.30
N GLY A 139 6.43 -10.07 -0.16
CA GLY A 139 7.38 -10.43 0.89
C GLY A 139 6.72 -10.83 2.21
N PHE A 140 5.38 -10.78 2.33
CA PHE A 140 4.65 -11.26 3.50
C PHE A 140 4.33 -12.76 3.44
N ILE A 141 3.69 -13.22 2.36
CA ILE A 141 3.30 -14.64 2.20
C ILE A 141 4.53 -15.49 1.90
N ILE A 142 5.36 -15.03 0.96
CA ILE A 142 6.60 -15.70 0.57
C ILE A 142 7.72 -14.70 0.82
N ALA A 143 8.70 -15.09 1.64
CA ALA A 143 9.90 -14.30 1.84
C ALA A 143 10.68 -14.16 0.53
N ARG A 144 11.28 -13.00 0.28
CA ARG A 144 12.00 -12.71 -0.98
C ARG A 144 13.07 -13.75 -1.31
N GLU A 145 13.78 -14.26 -0.30
CA GLU A 145 14.84 -15.26 -0.47
C GLU A 145 14.32 -16.61 -0.96
N LEU A 146 13.10 -16.97 -0.58
CA LEU A 146 12.42 -18.21 -0.99
C LEU A 146 11.80 -18.10 -2.39
N MET A 147 11.72 -16.89 -2.96
CA MET A 147 11.21 -16.70 -4.31
C MET A 147 12.22 -17.23 -5.34
N PRO A 148 11.78 -18.03 -6.34
CA PRO A 148 12.65 -18.44 -7.43
C PRO A 148 13.28 -17.24 -8.12
N VAL A 149 14.56 -17.36 -8.51
CA VAL A 149 15.35 -16.24 -9.04
C VAL A 149 14.67 -15.53 -10.21
N TRP A 150 14.03 -16.29 -11.10
CA TRP A 150 13.31 -15.75 -12.26
C TRP A 150 11.99 -15.05 -11.92
N TRP A 151 11.41 -15.23 -10.72
CA TRP A 151 10.23 -14.51 -10.25
C TRP A 151 10.59 -13.29 -9.39
N ARG A 152 11.85 -13.16 -8.97
CA ARG A 152 12.28 -12.10 -8.04
C ARG A 152 12.13 -10.68 -8.61
N TRP A 153 12.09 -10.50 -9.93
CA TRP A 153 11.79 -9.20 -10.53
C TRP A 153 10.37 -8.72 -10.21
N VAL A 154 9.42 -9.64 -9.97
CA VAL A 154 8.04 -9.28 -9.58
C VAL A 154 8.04 -8.57 -8.25
N TYR A 155 8.77 -9.10 -7.26
CA TYR A 155 8.96 -8.45 -5.95
C TYR A 155 9.44 -6.99 -6.13
N TRP A 156 10.36 -6.76 -7.07
CA TRP A 156 10.90 -5.43 -7.34
C TRP A 156 9.95 -4.50 -8.07
N ALA A 157 8.99 -5.04 -8.82
CA ALA A 157 7.98 -4.29 -9.57
C ALA A 157 6.63 -4.18 -8.84
N ASP A 158 6.55 -4.68 -7.61
CA ASP A 158 5.30 -4.82 -6.86
C ASP A 158 5.09 -3.66 -5.86
N PRO A 159 4.05 -2.83 -6.04
CA PRO A 159 3.74 -1.76 -5.10
C PRO A 159 3.35 -2.28 -3.70
N ALA A 160 2.86 -3.51 -3.58
CA ALA A 160 2.59 -4.10 -2.27
C ALA A 160 3.89 -4.44 -1.52
N ALA A 161 4.89 -5.01 -2.20
CA ALA A 161 6.23 -5.24 -1.65
C ALA A 161 6.88 -3.93 -1.17
N TRP A 162 6.77 -2.88 -1.98
CA TRP A 162 7.25 -1.55 -1.64
C TRP A 162 6.57 -0.98 -0.38
N THR A 163 5.26 -1.17 -0.25
CA THR A 163 4.48 -0.72 0.91
C THR A 163 4.93 -1.45 2.17
N VAL A 164 5.09 -2.78 2.10
CA VAL A 164 5.59 -3.60 3.22
C VAL A 164 6.97 -3.13 3.63
N TYR A 165 7.87 -2.94 2.67
CA TYR A 165 9.21 -2.45 2.95
C TYR A 165 9.20 -1.09 3.63
N GLY A 166 8.50 -0.11 3.05
CA GLY A 166 8.43 1.25 3.59
C GLY A 166 7.89 1.30 5.02
N LEU A 167 6.85 0.51 5.30
CA LEU A 167 6.27 0.41 6.63
C LEU A 167 7.19 -0.31 7.60
N MET A 168 7.71 -1.49 7.26
CA MET A 168 8.60 -2.23 8.16
C MET A 168 9.88 -1.45 8.47
N PHE A 169 10.54 -0.90 7.44
CA PHE A 169 11.80 -0.21 7.60
C PHE A 169 11.64 1.15 8.30
N SER A 170 10.55 1.88 8.06
CA SER A 170 10.31 3.14 8.80
C SER A 170 10.04 2.92 10.29
N GLN A 171 9.49 1.78 10.68
CA GLN A 171 9.18 1.49 12.09
C GLN A 171 10.34 0.84 12.83
N LEU A 172 11.06 -0.06 12.15
CA LEU A 172 12.04 -0.96 12.75
C LEU A 172 13.47 -0.80 12.22
N GLY A 173 13.70 -0.05 11.13
CA GLY A 173 15.01 0.03 10.47
C GLY A 173 16.11 0.74 11.27
N ASP A 174 15.74 1.45 12.33
CA ASP A 174 16.66 2.06 13.30
C ASP A 174 16.88 1.20 14.56
N ARG A 175 16.18 0.06 14.70
CA ARG A 175 16.32 -0.84 15.84
C ARG A 175 17.57 -1.71 15.68
N THR A 176 18.46 -1.62 16.65
CA THR A 176 19.73 -2.36 16.74
C THR A 176 19.75 -3.41 17.86
N GLU A 177 18.59 -3.61 18.50
CA GLU A 177 18.39 -4.66 19.49
C GLU A 177 18.68 -6.03 18.85
N GLN A 178 19.34 -6.92 19.61
CA GLN A 178 19.64 -8.27 19.14
C GLN A 178 18.42 -9.17 19.28
N ILE A 179 18.14 -9.94 18.23
CA ILE A 179 17.07 -10.93 18.19
C ILE A 179 17.66 -12.29 17.87
N LEU A 180 17.07 -13.33 18.47
CA LEU A 180 17.42 -14.70 18.15
C LEU A 180 16.64 -15.16 16.91
N VAL A 181 17.37 -15.58 15.87
CA VAL A 181 16.79 -16.14 14.65
C VAL A 181 17.14 -17.62 14.55
N PRO A 182 16.13 -18.52 14.56
CA PRO A 182 16.33 -19.95 14.41
C PRO A 182 17.17 -20.29 13.18
N GLY A 183 18.23 -21.08 13.37
CA GLY A 183 19.10 -21.54 12.29
C GLY A 183 20.20 -20.55 11.85
N VAL A 184 20.16 -19.29 12.27
CA VAL A 184 21.19 -18.28 11.97
C VAL A 184 21.97 -17.88 13.22
N GLY A 185 21.28 -17.61 14.34
CA GLY A 185 21.88 -17.12 15.57
C GLY A 185 21.37 -15.72 15.95
N GLU A 186 22.15 -15.01 16.76
CA GLU A 186 21.84 -13.62 17.14
C GLU A 186 22.21 -12.66 16.02
N GLN A 187 21.28 -11.78 15.66
CA GLN A 187 21.50 -10.68 14.72
C GLN A 187 20.66 -9.48 15.12
N THR A 188 21.00 -8.29 14.62
CA THR A 188 20.18 -7.10 14.90
C THR A 188 18.85 -7.14 14.14
N VAL A 189 17.81 -6.51 14.68
CA VAL A 189 16.51 -6.35 13.99
C VAL A 189 16.69 -5.76 12.59
N ARG A 190 17.58 -4.77 12.45
CA ARG A 190 17.90 -4.16 11.16
C ARG A 190 18.50 -5.16 10.16
N GLU A 191 19.51 -5.93 10.56
CA GLU A 191 20.15 -6.93 9.67
C GLU A 191 19.15 -7.98 9.22
N PHE A 192 18.30 -8.45 10.13
CA PHE A 192 17.22 -9.37 9.81
C PHE A 192 16.27 -8.79 8.75
N LEU A 193 15.85 -7.52 8.89
CA LEU A 193 14.98 -6.86 7.92
C LEU A 193 15.64 -6.66 6.55
N GLU A 194 16.89 -6.21 6.54
CA GLU A 194 17.66 -6.02 5.29
C GLU A 194 17.87 -7.35 4.57
N GLY A 195 18.08 -8.46 5.29
CA GLY A 195 18.13 -9.82 4.73
C GLY A 195 16.76 -10.27 4.19
N TYR A 196 15.74 -10.24 5.05
CA TYR A 196 14.39 -10.74 4.74
C TYR A 196 13.71 -10.00 3.58
N LEU A 197 13.79 -8.66 3.57
CA LEU A 197 13.17 -7.81 2.53
C LEU A 197 14.13 -7.52 1.37
N GLY A 198 15.44 -7.64 1.57
CA GLY A 198 16.43 -7.46 0.52
C GLY A 198 16.71 -6.01 0.11
N LEU A 199 16.18 -5.04 0.85
CA LEU A 199 16.33 -3.61 0.63
C LEU A 199 17.03 -2.96 1.82
N ARG A 200 17.92 -2.01 1.54
CA ARG A 200 18.70 -1.30 2.57
C ARG A 200 18.05 0.04 2.88
N GLY A 201 18.32 0.60 4.06
CA GLY A 201 17.70 1.87 4.46
C GLY A 201 17.86 3.06 3.50
N ARG A 202 18.92 3.08 2.67
CA ARG A 202 19.09 4.10 1.62
C ARG A 202 18.03 4.01 0.50
N ASP A 203 17.40 2.86 0.34
CA ASP A 203 16.43 2.60 -0.73
C ASP A 203 15.02 3.10 -0.37
N LEU A 204 14.80 3.62 0.85
CA LEU A 204 13.51 4.18 1.28
C LEU A 204 13.04 5.33 0.39
N GLU A 205 13.95 6.22 -0.01
CA GLU A 205 13.66 7.33 -0.93
C GLU A 205 13.26 6.82 -2.32
N LEU A 206 14.02 5.85 -2.84
CA LEU A 206 13.72 5.21 -4.12
C LEU A 206 12.32 4.58 -4.10
N VAL A 207 12.02 3.81 -3.06
CA VAL A 207 10.72 3.16 -2.89
C VAL A 207 9.59 4.18 -2.77
N THR A 208 9.82 5.30 -2.09
CA THR A 208 8.83 6.39 -1.99
C THR A 208 8.56 7.01 -3.37
N CYS A 209 9.61 7.28 -4.15
CA CYS A 209 9.50 7.78 -5.52
C CYS A 209 8.76 6.80 -6.44
N LEU A 210 9.00 5.49 -6.30
CA LEU A 210 8.31 4.46 -7.08
C LEU A 210 6.79 4.42 -6.77
N HIS A 211 6.39 4.62 -5.51
CA HIS A 211 4.96 4.76 -5.17
C HIS A 211 4.33 5.98 -5.84
N LEU A 212 4.99 7.14 -5.79
CA LEU A 212 4.49 8.35 -6.44
C LEU A 212 4.37 8.16 -7.96
N ALA A 213 5.34 7.47 -8.57
CA ALA A 213 5.32 7.15 -9.98
C ALA A 213 4.14 6.23 -10.36
N VAL A 214 3.87 5.17 -9.57
CA VAL A 214 2.76 4.24 -9.86
C VAL A 214 1.39 4.91 -9.64
N ILE A 215 1.27 5.76 -8.63
CA ILE A 215 0.08 6.60 -8.39
C ILE A 215 -0.18 7.50 -9.60
N GLY A 216 0.85 8.21 -10.06
CA GLY A 216 0.76 9.06 -11.26
C GLY A 216 0.40 8.27 -12.51
N LEU A 217 0.99 7.09 -12.69
CA LEU A 217 0.69 6.19 -13.81
C LEU A 217 -0.77 5.74 -13.81
N PHE A 218 -1.31 5.26 -12.68
CA PHE A 218 -2.70 4.84 -12.59
C PHE A 218 -3.67 6.01 -12.80
N ALA A 219 -3.36 7.19 -12.27
CA ALA A 219 -4.15 8.40 -12.53
C ALA A 219 -4.16 8.77 -14.02
N LEU A 220 -3.00 8.73 -14.67
CA LEU A 220 -2.87 9.00 -16.11
C LEU A 220 -3.68 8.00 -16.94
N LEU A 221 -3.53 6.70 -16.65
CA LEU A 221 -4.24 5.64 -17.36
C LEU A 221 -5.75 5.74 -17.18
N PHE A 222 -6.22 6.06 -15.96
CA PHE A 222 -7.63 6.34 -15.69
C PHE A 222 -8.16 7.52 -16.52
N PHE A 223 -7.43 8.63 -16.54
CA PHE A 223 -7.84 9.81 -17.31
C PHE A 223 -7.87 9.52 -18.83
N LEU A 224 -6.84 8.86 -19.36
CA LEU A 224 -6.79 8.45 -20.76
C LEU A 224 -7.92 7.49 -21.12
N ALA A 225 -8.21 6.53 -20.24
CA ALA A 225 -9.29 5.56 -20.42
C ALA A 225 -10.65 6.27 -20.51
N ILE A 226 -10.98 7.16 -19.58
CA ILE A 226 -12.24 7.93 -19.62
C ILE A 226 -12.33 8.81 -20.86
N LYS A 227 -11.22 9.43 -21.27
CA LYS A 227 -11.20 10.34 -22.41
C LYS A 227 -11.40 9.61 -23.74
N HIS A 228 -10.77 8.45 -23.91
CA HIS A 228 -10.66 7.76 -25.20
C HIS A 228 -11.54 6.52 -25.34
N LEU A 229 -11.96 5.88 -24.24
CA LEU A 229 -12.77 4.67 -24.29
C LEU A 229 -14.25 4.99 -24.04
N ASN A 230 -15.12 4.40 -24.87
CA ASN A 230 -16.56 4.44 -24.68
C ASN A 230 -17.14 3.02 -24.80
N PHE A 231 -17.70 2.52 -23.70
CA PHE A 231 -18.27 1.19 -23.63
C PHE A 231 -19.81 1.17 -23.69
N GLN A 232 -20.47 2.29 -23.97
CA GLN A 232 -21.90 2.27 -24.30
C GLN A 232 -22.11 1.47 -25.59
N ARG A 233 -22.72 0.28 -25.46
CA ARG A 233 -23.35 -0.39 -26.60
C ARG A 233 -24.58 0.42 -27.04
N ARG A 234 -24.67 0.70 -28.34
CA ARG A 234 -25.91 1.11 -29.00
C ARG A 234 -26.94 -0.01 -28.93
#